data_AF-A0A535HX69-F1
#
_entry.id   AF-A0A535HX69-F1
#
_cell.length_a   1.000
_cell.length_b   1.000
_cell.length_c   1.000
_cell.angle_alpha   90.00
_cell.angle_beta   90.00
_cell.angle_gamma   90.00
#
_symmetry.space_group_name_H-M   'P 1'
#
loop_
_entity.id
_entity.type
_entity.pdbx_description
1 polymer ?
#
loop_
_entity_poly.entity_id
_entity_poly.type
_entity_poly.pdbx_seq_one_letter_code
_entity_poly.pdbx_strand_id
1 'polypeptide(L)'
;MSPGPAPASSSRRRKKGTGAEKARWMTSRRRSSCSARRWSGGMVCASGSQKRCAGSRGAGSSMLMTALRGCILRQSGGDRQQRPMPLSPLCLTHPQCKARLPMPVGLSPARGSSMKYEIVSADAHVLEPPHIWTQWLAKKYQERAPKLVKDADGGDAWAFAGAADPDPIGLTATPGLPWDKFRWTGVHYEDARPGCYNGAERLRDMDVDGVDAEVIFAPQRTIGHFLGDEDDDFVRAGVEAYNSFLREEFCAPDPSRLIGAAWMPSTGIDDAIRFLRRAKEQGFQTVAISNWPSGGDSLSEADDPFWAAVSEVRLPVCIHITIISRRQRQLQRQAAMAAASRGDRGIYGGTAAKANAKAVAGLGSVFSTVPNTVGQMIFTGVFERFPDIHIAIIESGVGWIPHFLEQIDDRYWRNRSWGNIPITEPPSFYWYRNMSATFITDPNGIRNRQSVGVANMLWSTDYPHHGNDWPYSRKTINDMMIGVRADERELIVAGNARRIYRLEDGPQLTAASRNGQRAGAAATKTERKVAAATTA
;
A
#
# COMPACT_ATOMS: atom_id res chain seq x y z
N MET A 1 22.31 -77.46 29.23
CA MET A 1 22.45 -77.47 30.71
C MET A 1 22.41 -76.01 31.17
N SER A 2 21.62 -75.72 32.21
CA SER A 2 21.57 -74.44 32.96
C SER A 2 22.64 -74.48 34.08
N PRO A 3 22.80 -73.47 34.99
CA PRO A 3 22.12 -72.16 35.22
C PRO A 3 23.09 -70.96 35.05
N GLY A 4 22.74 -69.66 35.18
CA GLY A 4 21.70 -68.95 35.96
C GLY A 4 22.34 -68.23 37.19
N PRO A 5 21.76 -67.16 37.79
CA PRO A 5 20.35 -66.74 37.71
C PRO A 5 20.09 -65.22 37.43
N ALA A 6 18.81 -64.88 37.27
CA ALA A 6 18.21 -63.53 37.40
C ALA A 6 17.30 -63.52 38.68
N PRO A 7 16.26 -62.67 38.93
CA PRO A 7 15.46 -61.75 38.10
C PRO A 7 15.58 -60.28 38.62
N ALA A 8 14.66 -59.29 38.54
CA ALA A 8 13.25 -59.22 38.16
C ALA A 8 12.80 -57.79 37.73
N SER A 9 11.51 -57.62 37.44
CA SER A 9 10.81 -56.35 37.13
C SER A 9 9.37 -56.36 37.68
N SER A 10 8.70 -55.19 37.82
CA SER A 10 7.32 -54.93 37.32
C SER A 10 6.45 -53.85 38.05
N SER A 11 5.99 -52.87 37.26
CA SER A 11 4.62 -52.31 37.11
C SER A 11 3.60 -52.02 38.24
N ARG A 12 2.96 -50.82 38.09
CA ARG A 12 1.50 -50.47 38.22
C ARG A 12 0.80 -50.47 39.60
N ARG A 13 0.21 -49.30 39.96
CA ARG A 13 -1.27 -49.08 39.95
C ARG A 13 -1.73 -47.61 40.15
N ARG A 14 -2.94 -47.31 39.67
CA ARG A 14 -3.69 -46.03 39.82
C ARG A 14 -4.31 -45.86 41.22
N LYS A 15 -4.64 -44.62 41.62
CA LYS A 15 -5.92 -44.28 42.30
C LYS A 15 -6.34 -42.81 42.02
N LYS A 16 -7.64 -42.53 42.15
CA LYS A 16 -8.30 -41.21 41.94
C LYS A 16 -8.70 -40.57 43.28
N GLY A 17 -8.85 -39.24 43.30
CA GLY A 17 -9.64 -38.44 44.26
C GLY A 17 -9.40 -36.94 43.99
N THR A 18 -10.32 -36.10 43.49
CA THR A 18 -11.61 -35.56 44.02
C THR A 18 -11.44 -34.46 45.08
N GLY A 19 -12.02 -33.27 44.82
CA GLY A 19 -11.96 -32.05 45.65
C GLY A 19 -11.08 -30.98 45.00
N ALA A 20 -11.53 -29.93 44.30
CA ALA A 20 -12.63 -28.98 44.52
C ALA A 20 -12.39 -28.00 45.68
N GLU A 21 -11.70 -26.88 45.42
CA GLU A 21 -11.88 -25.67 46.23
C GLU A 21 -11.66 -24.36 45.45
N LYS A 22 -12.27 -23.27 45.94
CA LYS A 22 -12.49 -22.01 45.22
C LYS A 22 -11.47 -20.94 45.65
N ALA A 23 -10.64 -20.45 44.73
CA ALA A 23 -9.91 -19.21 44.96
C ALA A 23 -10.83 -17.99 44.72
N ARG A 24 -11.31 -17.36 45.80
CA ARG A 24 -12.10 -16.13 45.73
C ARG A 24 -11.23 -14.94 45.34
N TRP A 25 -11.82 -14.03 44.57
CA TRP A 25 -11.37 -12.65 44.50
C TRP A 25 -11.40 -12.01 45.89
N MET A 26 -10.29 -11.39 46.31
CA MET A 26 -10.30 -10.39 47.38
C MET A 26 -9.56 -9.13 46.95
N THR A 27 -10.31 -8.02 47.00
CA THR A 27 -9.85 -6.65 46.87
C THR A 27 -8.82 -6.29 47.94
N SER A 28 -7.64 -5.78 47.55
CA SER A 28 -6.79 -5.02 48.47
C SER A 28 -6.93 -3.52 48.22
N ARG A 29 -7.58 -2.82 49.16
CA ARG A 29 -7.59 -1.36 49.19
C ARG A 29 -6.20 -0.87 49.61
N ARG A 30 -5.57 0.00 48.83
CA ARG A 30 -4.59 0.96 49.38
C ARG A 30 -5.23 2.35 49.37
N ARG A 31 -5.34 2.94 50.56
CA ARG A 31 -5.61 4.37 50.75
C ARG A 31 -4.27 5.09 50.85
N SER A 32 -4.11 6.18 50.11
CA SER A 32 -3.29 7.31 50.53
C SER A 32 -3.98 8.60 50.06
N SER A 33 -3.93 9.61 50.91
CA SER A 33 -4.76 10.82 50.84
C SER A 33 -4.28 11.83 49.82
N CYS A 34 -5.21 12.51 49.16
CA CYS A 34 -4.96 13.87 48.65
C CYS A 34 -6.13 14.79 49.03
N SER A 35 -5.82 16.06 49.28
CA SER A 35 -6.68 17.02 49.95
C SER A 35 -7.68 17.69 49.00
N ALA A 36 -8.96 17.66 49.37
CA ALA A 36 -10.00 18.41 48.65
C ALA A 36 -10.05 19.86 49.15
N ARG A 37 -9.83 20.84 48.25
CA ARG A 37 -10.31 22.21 48.46
C ARG A 37 -11.64 22.38 47.72
N ARG A 38 -12.70 22.71 48.48
CA ARG A 38 -13.99 23.15 47.94
C ARG A 38 -13.80 24.42 47.11
N TRP A 39 -14.50 24.50 45.98
CA TRP A 39 -15.26 25.70 45.59
C TRP A 39 -16.69 25.27 45.25
N SER A 40 -17.64 26.19 45.39
CA SER A 40 -19.06 25.87 45.62
C SER A 40 -20.02 26.72 44.80
N GLY A 41 -21.14 26.12 44.40
CA GLY A 41 -22.27 26.77 43.71
C GLY A 41 -22.46 26.23 42.29
N GLY A 42 -23.64 25.77 41.87
CA GLY A 42 -24.89 25.62 42.62
C GLY A 42 -25.93 24.79 41.82
N MET A 43 -27.03 24.45 42.50
CA MET A 43 -28.25 23.78 41.98
C MET A 43 -28.78 24.43 40.67
N VAL A 44 -29.56 23.76 39.81
CA VAL A 44 -30.83 23.06 40.11
C VAL A 44 -31.05 21.79 39.25
N CYS A 45 -31.61 20.74 39.87
CA CYS A 45 -32.22 19.59 39.18
C CYS A 45 -33.71 19.82 38.93
N ALA A 46 -34.24 19.30 37.82
CA ALA A 46 -35.67 19.00 37.67
C ALA A 46 -35.83 17.51 37.30
N SER A 47 -36.58 16.77 38.11
CA SER A 47 -36.84 15.34 37.99
C SER A 47 -38.12 15.06 37.17
N GLY A 48 -38.21 13.88 36.54
CA GLY A 48 -39.36 13.56 35.66
C GLY A 48 -39.49 12.08 35.24
N SER A 49 -39.64 11.19 36.22
CA SER A 49 -40.30 9.86 36.16
C SER A 49 -40.22 8.95 34.91
N GLN A 50 -39.73 7.73 35.15
CA GLN A 50 -39.94 6.55 34.28
C GLN A 50 -41.43 6.15 34.19
N LYS A 51 -41.85 5.60 33.05
CA LYS A 51 -42.76 4.42 32.99
C LYS A 51 -42.37 3.49 31.84
N ARG A 52 -42.50 2.18 32.08
CA ARG A 52 -42.32 1.08 31.11
C ARG A 52 -43.67 0.39 30.85
N CYS A 53 -43.65 -0.54 29.88
CA CYS A 53 -44.66 -1.54 29.53
C CYS A 53 -45.76 -1.09 28.56
N ALA A 54 -46.30 -1.93 27.67
CA ALA A 54 -45.78 -3.17 27.05
C ALA A 54 -46.73 -3.61 25.91
N GLY A 55 -46.17 -4.08 24.78
CA GLY A 55 -46.77 -5.09 23.88
C GLY A 55 -48.06 -4.78 23.10
N SER A 56 -48.01 -4.98 21.78
CA SER A 56 -48.77 -6.06 21.12
C SER A 56 -48.43 -6.13 19.61
N ARG A 57 -48.88 -7.20 18.94
CA ARG A 57 -48.50 -7.59 17.57
C ARG A 57 -49.60 -7.16 16.57
N GLY A 58 -49.23 -6.90 15.32
CA GLY A 58 -50.18 -6.75 14.21
C GLY A 58 -49.46 -6.69 12.86
N ALA A 59 -49.83 -7.56 11.92
CA ALA A 59 -49.25 -7.62 10.58
C ALA A 59 -50.13 -6.86 9.56
N GLY A 60 -49.55 -6.48 8.41
CA GLY A 60 -50.31 -5.91 7.30
C GLY A 60 -49.42 -5.43 6.16
N SER A 61 -49.31 -6.23 5.10
CA SER A 61 -48.74 -5.78 3.81
C SER A 61 -49.83 -5.12 2.97
N SER A 62 -49.47 -4.13 2.15
CA SER A 62 -49.78 -4.07 0.69
C SER A 62 -49.84 -2.62 0.17
N MET A 63 -49.24 -2.40 -1.01
CA MET A 63 -49.49 -1.29 -1.96
C MET A 63 -49.19 0.14 -1.44
N LEU A 64 -48.84 1.12 -2.28
CA LEU A 64 -49.23 1.33 -3.68
C LEU A 64 -48.10 2.05 -4.47
N MET A 65 -47.71 1.53 -5.64
CA MET A 65 -47.17 2.37 -6.71
C MET A 65 -48.36 2.94 -7.50
N THR A 66 -48.29 4.21 -7.94
CA THR A 66 -48.54 4.62 -9.34
C THR A 66 -48.42 6.14 -9.52
N ALA A 67 -47.60 6.52 -10.50
CA ALA A 67 -47.58 7.73 -11.34
C ALA A 67 -48.11 9.09 -10.85
N LEU A 68 -47.40 10.14 -11.31
CA LEU A 68 -48.02 11.06 -12.27
C LEU A 68 -46.99 11.65 -13.25
N ARG A 69 -47.38 11.70 -14.53
CA ARG A 69 -46.72 12.49 -15.59
C ARG A 69 -46.87 13.99 -15.22
N GLY A 70 -45.93 14.88 -15.49
CA GLY A 70 -45.35 15.12 -16.81
C GLY A 70 -46.22 16.13 -17.56
N CYS A 71 -45.89 17.41 -17.47
CA CYS A 71 -46.55 18.48 -18.22
C CYS A 71 -45.51 19.51 -18.68
N ILE A 72 -45.43 19.71 -19.99
CA ILE A 72 -44.57 20.70 -20.66
C ILE A 72 -45.49 21.82 -21.15
N LEU A 73 -45.16 23.09 -20.87
CA LEU A 73 -45.55 24.22 -21.73
C LEU A 73 -44.63 25.44 -21.50
N ARG A 74 -44.75 26.42 -22.40
CA ARG A 74 -43.66 27.33 -22.81
C ARG A 74 -43.50 28.62 -21.99
N GLN A 75 -42.24 29.05 -21.92
CA GLN A 75 -41.71 30.42 -21.98
C GLN A 75 -42.65 31.63 -21.79
N SER A 76 -42.27 32.49 -20.85
CA SER A 76 -42.15 33.94 -21.12
C SER A 76 -40.97 34.52 -20.31
N GLY A 77 -40.31 35.54 -20.84
CA GLY A 77 -39.11 36.13 -20.24
C GLY A 77 -39.43 37.15 -19.14
N GLY A 78 -38.53 37.27 -18.16
CA GLY A 78 -38.63 38.26 -17.09
C GLY A 78 -37.29 38.43 -16.38
N ASP A 79 -36.60 39.53 -16.69
CA ASP A 79 -35.27 39.82 -16.18
C ASP A 79 -35.30 40.09 -14.66
N ARG A 80 -34.57 39.28 -13.89
CA ARG A 80 -34.36 39.48 -12.45
C ARG A 80 -33.03 38.87 -12.01
N GLN A 81 -32.06 39.75 -11.73
CA GLN A 81 -30.81 39.42 -11.06
C GLN A 81 -31.06 38.65 -9.75
N GLN A 82 -30.75 37.36 -9.73
CA GLN A 82 -30.65 36.61 -8.47
C GLN A 82 -29.26 36.84 -7.88
N ARG A 83 -29.21 37.53 -6.73
CA ARG A 83 -27.99 37.66 -5.93
C ARG A 83 -27.63 36.28 -5.36
N PRO A 84 -26.37 35.82 -5.44
CA PRO A 84 -25.95 34.62 -4.74
C PRO A 84 -26.03 34.83 -3.22
N MET A 85 -26.57 33.84 -2.51
CA MET A 85 -26.53 33.79 -1.05
C MET A 85 -25.07 33.63 -0.56
N PRO A 86 -24.65 34.31 0.51
CA PRO A 86 -23.28 34.18 1.01
C PRO A 86 -23.07 32.80 1.64
N LEU A 87 -22.04 32.09 1.19
CA LEU A 87 -21.50 30.92 1.87
C LEU A 87 -20.92 31.34 3.22
N SER A 88 -21.30 30.67 4.31
CA SER A 88 -20.81 30.96 5.66
C SER A 88 -19.28 30.73 5.78
N PRO A 89 -18.48 31.75 6.13
CA PRO A 89 -17.02 31.60 6.25
C PRO A 89 -16.63 31.19 7.68
N LEU A 90 -16.90 29.93 8.06
CA LEU A 90 -16.56 29.36 9.37
C LEU A 90 -15.40 28.36 9.28
N CYS A 91 -14.23 28.84 8.82
CA CYS A 91 -12.96 28.12 8.99
C CYS A 91 -11.71 29.03 8.94
N LEU A 92 -11.78 30.19 8.28
CA LEU A 92 -10.60 31.04 8.01
C LEU A 92 -10.29 32.14 9.04
N THR A 93 -10.98 32.19 10.18
CA THR A 93 -10.89 33.30 11.15
C THR A 93 -10.14 32.98 12.44
N HIS A 94 -9.53 31.80 12.61
CA HIS A 94 -8.75 31.50 13.81
C HIS A 94 -7.43 32.32 13.81
N PRO A 95 -7.17 33.21 14.80
CA PRO A 95 -6.04 34.15 14.73
C PRO A 95 -4.63 33.52 14.72
N GLN A 96 -4.53 32.22 14.97
CA GLN A 96 -3.27 31.46 14.97
C GLN A 96 -3.02 30.66 13.67
N CYS A 97 -4.00 30.55 12.75
CA CYS A 97 -3.80 29.92 11.43
C CYS A 97 -3.12 30.86 10.40
N LYS A 98 -2.17 31.69 10.86
CA LYS A 98 -1.30 32.53 10.02
C LYS A 98 0.15 32.04 9.99
N ALA A 99 0.39 30.78 10.38
CA ALA A 99 1.59 30.09 9.93
C ALA A 99 1.56 30.07 8.39
N ARG A 100 2.58 30.67 7.75
CA ARG A 100 2.86 30.34 6.35
C ARG A 100 3.07 28.84 6.32
N LEU A 101 2.32 28.11 5.49
CA LEU A 101 2.67 26.74 5.15
C LEU A 101 4.16 26.75 4.78
N PRO A 102 5.01 25.92 5.42
CA PRO A 102 6.40 25.85 5.04
C PRO A 102 6.47 25.26 3.64
N MET A 103 6.57 26.13 2.63
CA MET A 103 7.14 25.74 1.34
C MET A 103 8.46 25.02 1.66
N PRO A 104 8.66 23.78 1.20
CA PRO A 104 9.90 23.07 1.46
C PRO A 104 11.07 23.95 1.01
N VAL A 105 12.10 24.04 1.86
CA VAL A 105 13.17 25.05 1.78
C VAL A 105 13.76 25.08 0.38
N GLY A 106 13.79 26.29 -0.19
CA GLY A 106 13.82 26.48 -1.64
C GLY A 106 15.05 25.89 -2.34
N LEU A 107 14.78 25.02 -3.31
CA LEU A 107 15.60 24.90 -4.50
C LEU A 107 14.89 25.68 -5.62
N SER A 108 15.44 26.84 -5.99
CA SER A 108 15.07 27.47 -7.25
C SER A 108 15.38 26.51 -8.40
N PRO A 109 14.52 26.40 -9.44
CA PRO A 109 14.86 25.59 -10.60
C PRO A 109 16.16 26.11 -11.21
N ALA A 110 17.17 25.23 -11.28
CA ALA A 110 18.44 25.53 -11.91
C ALA A 110 18.18 25.80 -13.39
N ARG A 111 18.24 27.07 -13.81
CA ARG A 111 18.11 27.45 -15.23
C ARG A 111 19.34 26.94 -15.98
N GLY A 112 19.25 25.75 -16.56
CA GLY A 112 20.33 25.18 -17.36
C GLY A 112 20.32 23.65 -17.54
N SER A 113 19.58 22.88 -16.74
CA SER A 113 19.39 21.45 -17.03
C SER A 113 18.31 21.26 -18.12
N SER A 114 18.60 20.46 -19.14
CA SER A 114 17.54 19.88 -19.96
C SER A 114 16.70 18.98 -19.06
N MET A 115 15.39 19.19 -19.05
CA MET A 115 14.45 18.41 -18.24
C MET A 115 14.55 16.93 -18.67
N LYS A 116 15.05 16.08 -17.77
CA LYS A 116 15.40 14.69 -18.11
C LYS A 116 14.18 13.77 -18.30
N TYR A 117 13.04 14.14 -17.71
CA TYR A 117 11.78 13.41 -17.77
C TYR A 117 10.63 14.42 -17.78
N GLU A 118 9.72 14.32 -18.76
CA GLU A 118 8.48 15.10 -18.88
C GLU A 118 7.28 14.38 -18.25
N ILE A 119 7.26 13.04 -18.29
CA ILE A 119 6.26 12.18 -17.65
C ILE A 119 6.97 11.04 -16.89
N VAL A 120 6.68 10.92 -15.59
CA VAL A 120 7.17 9.84 -14.73
C VAL A 120 5.98 9.14 -14.09
N SER A 121 5.84 7.84 -14.34
CA SER A 121 4.94 7.01 -13.55
C SER A 121 5.54 6.74 -12.18
N ALA A 122 4.87 7.18 -11.12
CA ALA A 122 5.31 6.90 -9.75
C ALA A 122 4.83 5.53 -9.22
N ASP A 123 4.15 4.74 -10.05
CA ASP A 123 3.62 3.42 -9.70
C ASP A 123 3.38 2.56 -10.95
N ALA A 124 4.11 1.46 -11.04
CA ALA A 124 3.97 0.40 -12.02
C ALA A 124 4.46 -0.92 -11.40
N HIS A 125 4.07 -2.06 -11.98
CA HIS A 125 4.34 -3.40 -11.48
C HIS A 125 5.02 -4.28 -12.52
N VAL A 126 5.60 -5.39 -12.06
CA VAL A 126 6.12 -6.48 -12.90
C VAL A 126 5.22 -7.70 -12.73
N LEU A 127 4.60 -8.22 -13.79
CA LEU A 127 4.06 -9.59 -13.75
C LEU A 127 5.24 -10.56 -13.58
N GLU A 128 5.18 -11.47 -12.62
CA GLU A 128 6.30 -12.39 -12.33
C GLU A 128 6.66 -13.19 -13.60
N PRO A 129 7.91 -13.15 -14.11
CA PRO A 129 8.26 -14.00 -15.25
C PRO A 129 8.37 -15.48 -14.80
N PRO A 130 8.00 -16.47 -15.64
CA PRO A 130 7.91 -17.88 -15.22
C PRO A 130 9.18 -18.47 -14.57
N HIS A 131 10.37 -17.98 -14.93
CA HIS A 131 11.65 -18.47 -14.42
C HIS A 131 12.11 -17.84 -13.08
N ILE A 132 11.42 -16.81 -12.59
CA ILE A 132 11.92 -15.95 -11.49
C ILE A 132 12.41 -16.75 -10.28
N TRP A 133 11.62 -17.70 -9.77
CA TRP A 133 11.98 -18.44 -8.56
C TRP A 133 13.03 -19.53 -8.81
N THR A 134 13.08 -20.10 -10.02
CA THR A 134 14.11 -21.08 -10.39
C THR A 134 15.50 -20.46 -10.53
N GLN A 135 15.56 -19.16 -10.88
CA GLN A 135 16.80 -18.42 -11.08
C GLN A 135 17.24 -17.64 -9.83
N TRP A 136 16.32 -16.90 -9.19
CA TRP A 136 16.66 -15.91 -8.18
C TRP A 136 16.47 -16.39 -6.73
N LEU A 137 15.60 -17.37 -6.47
CA LEU A 137 15.43 -17.91 -5.12
C LEU A 137 16.49 -18.97 -4.82
N ALA A 138 17.09 -18.89 -3.62
CA ALA A 138 18.11 -19.85 -3.19
C ALA A 138 17.60 -21.30 -3.27
N LYS A 139 18.40 -22.21 -3.85
CA LYS A 139 18.01 -23.58 -4.19
C LYS A 139 17.29 -24.35 -3.07
N LYS A 140 17.70 -24.18 -1.81
CA LYS A 140 17.06 -24.81 -0.62
C LYS A 140 15.59 -24.41 -0.39
N TYR A 141 15.11 -23.36 -1.05
CA TYR A 141 13.76 -22.83 -0.91
C TYR A 141 12.88 -22.96 -2.17
N GLN A 142 13.45 -23.40 -3.30
CA GLN A 142 12.72 -23.47 -4.57
C GLN A 142 11.52 -24.45 -4.53
N GLU A 143 11.57 -25.50 -3.70
CA GLU A 143 10.44 -26.43 -3.53
C GLU A 143 9.20 -25.75 -2.89
N ARG A 144 9.43 -24.73 -2.05
CA ARG A 144 8.43 -23.90 -1.37
C ARG A 144 8.02 -22.66 -2.16
N ALA A 145 8.70 -22.36 -3.26
CA ALA A 145 8.43 -21.17 -4.07
C ALA A 145 6.99 -21.18 -4.64
N PRO A 146 6.45 -20.00 -5.01
CA PRO A 146 5.25 -19.92 -5.83
C PRO A 146 5.44 -20.72 -7.13
N LYS A 147 4.41 -21.46 -7.56
CA LYS A 147 4.46 -22.32 -8.74
C LYS A 147 3.48 -21.84 -9.79
N LEU A 148 3.94 -21.74 -11.03
CA LEU A 148 3.06 -21.49 -12.16
C LEU A 148 2.22 -22.75 -12.42
N VAL A 149 0.90 -22.60 -12.40
CA VAL A 149 -0.11 -23.64 -12.60
C VAL A 149 -1.22 -23.13 -13.51
N LYS A 150 -2.19 -23.99 -13.84
CA LYS A 150 -3.38 -23.59 -14.58
C LYS A 150 -4.53 -23.23 -13.64
N ASP A 151 -5.29 -22.21 -14.03
CA ASP A 151 -6.53 -21.79 -13.37
C ASP A 151 -7.74 -22.64 -13.79
N ALA A 152 -8.92 -22.30 -13.27
CA ALA A 152 -10.15 -23.05 -13.51
C ALA A 152 -10.65 -23.05 -14.97
N ASP A 153 -10.23 -22.06 -15.78
CA ASP A 153 -10.58 -21.92 -17.19
C ASP A 153 -9.38 -22.25 -18.13
N GLY A 154 -8.27 -22.75 -17.56
CA GLY A 154 -7.07 -23.16 -18.31
C GLY A 154 -5.99 -22.07 -18.50
N GLY A 155 -6.25 -20.87 -17.98
CA GLY A 155 -5.29 -19.75 -17.98
C GLY A 155 -4.15 -19.95 -16.99
N ASP A 156 -3.17 -19.05 -17.00
CA ASP A 156 -2.00 -19.10 -16.13
C ASP A 156 -2.25 -18.45 -14.76
N ALA A 157 -1.79 -19.11 -13.69
CA ALA A 157 -1.96 -18.66 -12.31
C ALA A 157 -0.78 -19.05 -11.41
N TRP A 158 -0.52 -18.24 -10.39
CA TRP A 158 0.50 -18.53 -9.37
C TRP A 158 -0.12 -19.23 -8.16
N ALA A 159 0.28 -20.47 -7.92
CA ALA A 159 -0.02 -21.19 -6.69
C ALA A 159 1.00 -20.82 -5.61
N PHE A 160 0.58 -19.96 -4.68
CA PHE A 160 1.35 -19.59 -3.49
C PHE A 160 1.18 -20.63 -2.38
N ALA A 161 2.26 -21.01 -1.68
CA ALA A 161 2.14 -22.00 -0.61
C ALA A 161 1.25 -21.48 0.54
N GLY A 162 0.23 -22.26 0.91
CA GLY A 162 -0.78 -21.89 1.89
C GLY A 162 -1.92 -20.99 1.36
N ALA A 163 -2.00 -20.76 0.05
CA ALA A 163 -3.19 -20.19 -0.59
C ALA A 163 -4.26 -21.26 -0.86
N ALA A 164 -5.52 -20.83 -0.85
CA ALA A 164 -6.69 -21.68 -1.03
C ALA A 164 -6.92 -22.10 -2.50
N ASP A 165 -6.80 -21.12 -3.39
CA ASP A 165 -6.90 -21.26 -4.84
C ASP A 165 -5.64 -20.62 -5.47
N PRO A 166 -5.20 -21.01 -6.67
CA PRO A 166 -4.17 -20.29 -7.42
C PRO A 166 -4.63 -18.87 -7.78
N ASP A 167 -3.71 -17.92 -7.80
CA ASP A 167 -3.97 -16.51 -8.16
C ASP A 167 -3.75 -16.27 -9.66
N PRO A 168 -4.80 -16.04 -10.47
CA PRO A 168 -4.67 -15.88 -11.92
C PRO A 168 -4.02 -14.56 -12.33
N ILE A 169 -3.37 -14.56 -13.50
CA ILE A 169 -2.67 -13.38 -14.05
C ILE A 169 -3.61 -12.38 -14.74
N GLY A 170 -4.90 -12.69 -14.93
CA GLY A 170 -5.76 -11.97 -15.88
C GLY A 170 -5.91 -10.46 -15.62
N LEU A 171 -6.15 -10.04 -14.38
CA LEU A 171 -6.22 -8.61 -14.02
C LEU A 171 -4.84 -7.93 -13.86
N THR A 172 -3.76 -8.67 -14.10
CA THR A 172 -2.36 -8.19 -14.10
C THR A 172 -1.69 -8.43 -15.47
N ALA A 173 -2.49 -8.61 -16.52
CA ALA A 173 -2.06 -8.84 -17.91
C ALA A 173 -2.98 -8.06 -18.89
N THR A 174 -3.42 -6.88 -18.48
CA THR A 174 -4.47 -6.09 -19.16
C THR A 174 -4.07 -5.01 -20.18
N PRO A 175 -2.80 -4.54 -20.31
CA PRO A 175 -2.45 -3.43 -21.20
C PRO A 175 -2.92 -3.59 -22.64
N GLY A 176 -3.66 -2.58 -23.14
CA GLY A 176 -4.21 -2.57 -24.49
C GLY A 176 -5.52 -3.34 -24.67
N LEU A 177 -6.05 -3.98 -23.62
CA LEU A 177 -7.39 -4.58 -23.64
C LEU A 177 -8.45 -3.53 -23.25
N PRO A 178 -9.60 -3.45 -23.96
CA PRO A 178 -10.72 -2.65 -23.49
C PRO A 178 -11.39 -3.33 -22.27
N TRP A 179 -12.00 -2.53 -21.40
CA TRP A 179 -12.50 -2.98 -20.09
C TRP A 179 -13.53 -4.12 -20.17
N ASP A 180 -14.28 -4.26 -21.26
CA ASP A 180 -15.24 -5.35 -21.49
C ASP A 180 -14.59 -6.70 -21.84
N LYS A 181 -13.26 -6.71 -22.05
CA LYS A 181 -12.44 -7.90 -22.32
C LYS A 181 -11.58 -8.31 -21.13
N PHE A 182 -11.60 -7.57 -20.03
CA PHE A 182 -10.92 -7.98 -18.80
C PHE A 182 -11.48 -9.30 -18.28
N ARG A 183 -10.58 -10.21 -17.92
CA ARG A 183 -10.89 -11.53 -17.38
C ARG A 183 -10.12 -11.74 -16.10
N TRP A 184 -10.73 -12.44 -15.15
CA TRP A 184 -10.01 -12.92 -13.98
C TRP A 184 -9.17 -14.14 -14.35
N THR A 185 -9.82 -15.17 -14.92
CA THR A 185 -9.27 -16.46 -15.32
C THR A 185 -9.19 -16.62 -16.85
N GLY A 186 -8.46 -17.64 -17.31
CA GLY A 186 -8.38 -17.99 -18.74
C GLY A 186 -7.51 -17.06 -19.57
N VAL A 187 -6.48 -16.45 -18.96
CA VAL A 187 -5.48 -15.59 -19.61
C VAL A 187 -4.12 -16.24 -19.53
N HIS A 188 -3.38 -16.31 -20.63
CA HIS A 188 -2.09 -16.98 -20.72
C HIS A 188 -0.92 -15.97 -20.81
N TYR A 189 0.29 -16.39 -20.44
CA TYR A 189 1.50 -15.57 -20.63
C TYR A 189 1.77 -15.21 -22.10
N GLU A 190 1.25 -16.00 -23.05
CA GLU A 190 1.32 -15.72 -24.48
C GLU A 190 0.31 -14.65 -24.95
N ASP A 191 -0.78 -14.43 -24.21
CA ASP A 191 -1.72 -13.32 -24.44
C ASP A 191 -1.21 -12.01 -23.82
N ALA A 192 -0.45 -12.11 -22.73
CA ALA A 192 0.08 -10.97 -21.99
C ALA A 192 1.15 -10.23 -22.79
N ARG A 193 1.11 -8.89 -22.81
CA ARG A 193 2.18 -8.09 -23.44
C ARG A 193 3.54 -8.43 -22.81
N PRO A 194 4.61 -8.69 -23.59
CA PRO A 194 5.93 -9.01 -23.03
C PRO A 194 6.47 -7.96 -22.05
N GLY A 195 6.14 -6.68 -22.20
CA GLY A 195 6.50 -5.62 -21.24
C GLY A 195 5.87 -5.78 -19.85
N CYS A 196 4.89 -6.66 -19.66
CA CYS A 196 4.38 -7.02 -18.33
C CYS A 196 5.49 -7.67 -17.48
N TYR A 197 6.33 -8.52 -18.08
CA TYR A 197 7.30 -9.37 -17.38
C TYR A 197 8.76 -9.27 -17.88
N ASN A 198 9.03 -8.48 -18.94
CA ASN A 198 10.36 -8.22 -19.48
C ASN A 198 10.67 -6.71 -19.56
N GLY A 199 11.77 -6.28 -18.94
CA GLY A 199 12.16 -4.87 -18.88
C GLY A 199 12.57 -4.25 -20.23
N ALA A 200 13.18 -5.00 -21.14
CA ALA A 200 13.57 -4.47 -22.45
C ALA A 200 12.34 -4.27 -23.37
N GLU A 201 11.29 -5.05 -23.15
CA GLU A 201 9.99 -4.89 -23.79
C GLU A 201 9.18 -3.78 -23.12
N ARG A 202 9.26 -3.63 -21.78
CA ARG A 202 8.66 -2.52 -21.02
C ARG A 202 9.09 -1.16 -21.58
N LEU A 203 10.37 -0.99 -21.89
CA LEU A 203 10.87 0.26 -22.49
C LEU A 203 10.18 0.59 -23.82
N ARG A 204 9.84 -0.42 -24.64
CA ARG A 204 9.11 -0.20 -25.91
C ARG A 204 7.64 0.14 -25.65
N ASP A 205 7.01 -0.52 -24.69
CA ASP A 205 5.64 -0.18 -24.28
C ASP A 205 5.60 1.25 -23.70
N MET A 206 6.59 1.68 -22.92
CA MET A 206 6.77 3.06 -22.44
C MET A 206 6.99 4.07 -23.58
N ASP A 207 7.79 3.74 -24.60
CA ASP A 207 8.04 4.61 -25.76
C ASP A 207 6.77 4.84 -26.59
N VAL A 208 5.89 3.83 -26.70
CA VAL A 208 4.58 3.94 -27.35
C VAL A 208 3.63 4.84 -26.54
N ASP A 209 3.55 4.60 -25.22
CA ASP A 209 2.66 5.35 -24.32
C ASP A 209 3.13 6.81 -24.13
N GLY A 210 4.44 7.04 -24.23
CA GLY A 210 5.10 8.33 -23.99
C GLY A 210 5.36 8.59 -22.50
N VAL A 211 5.87 7.57 -21.80
CA VAL A 211 6.29 7.64 -20.39
C VAL A 211 7.81 7.54 -20.34
N ASP A 212 8.47 8.53 -19.71
CA ASP A 212 9.93 8.61 -19.75
C ASP A 212 10.56 7.71 -18.69
N ALA A 213 9.95 7.58 -17.51
CA ALA A 213 10.40 6.67 -16.45
C ALA A 213 9.24 6.10 -15.63
N GLU A 214 9.44 4.91 -15.06
CA GLU A 214 8.49 4.27 -14.14
C GLU A 214 9.18 3.83 -12.84
N VAL A 215 8.52 4.05 -11.71
CA VAL A 215 8.86 3.44 -10.42
C VAL A 215 8.16 2.08 -10.30
N ILE A 216 8.95 1.01 -10.13
CA ILE A 216 8.52 -0.36 -10.36
C ILE A 216 8.48 -1.17 -9.06
N PHE A 217 7.29 -1.67 -8.73
CA PHE A 217 6.98 -2.46 -7.55
C PHE A 217 6.84 -3.96 -7.85
N ALA A 218 6.80 -4.75 -6.78
CA ALA A 218 6.42 -6.16 -6.88
C ALA A 218 4.90 -6.32 -7.01
N PRO A 219 4.42 -7.43 -7.57
CA PRO A 219 3.06 -7.89 -7.33
C PRO A 219 2.84 -8.06 -5.83
N GLN A 220 1.77 -7.43 -5.32
CA GLN A 220 1.44 -7.49 -3.90
C GLN A 220 1.24 -8.92 -3.39
N ARG A 221 0.76 -9.83 -4.26
CA ARG A 221 0.56 -11.25 -3.95
C ARG A 221 1.89 -11.97 -3.70
N THR A 222 2.87 -11.77 -4.58
CA THR A 222 4.23 -12.32 -4.41
C THR A 222 4.92 -11.79 -3.16
N ILE A 223 4.98 -10.48 -2.95
CA ILE A 223 5.66 -9.96 -1.76
C ILE A 223 4.89 -10.31 -0.47
N GLY A 224 3.56 -10.28 -0.54
CA GLY A 224 2.67 -10.73 0.54
C GLY A 224 2.74 -12.22 0.86
N HIS A 225 3.20 -13.06 -0.08
CA HIS A 225 3.52 -14.47 0.15
C HIS A 225 4.75 -14.60 1.07
N PHE A 226 5.88 -13.96 0.73
CA PHE A 226 7.08 -14.06 1.56
C PHE A 226 6.91 -13.35 2.91
N LEU A 227 6.41 -12.10 2.93
CA LEU A 227 6.25 -11.31 4.18
C LEU A 227 5.20 -11.86 5.17
N GLY A 228 4.43 -12.88 4.78
CA GLY A 228 3.48 -13.58 5.65
C GLY A 228 3.87 -15.01 6.03
N ASP A 229 5.01 -15.55 5.57
CA ASP A 229 5.51 -16.87 5.98
C ASP A 229 6.05 -16.82 7.43
N GLU A 230 6.15 -17.96 8.13
CA GLU A 230 6.65 -18.06 9.52
C GLU A 230 8.18 -18.23 9.62
N ASP A 231 8.85 -18.67 8.54
CA ASP A 231 10.30 -18.88 8.48
C ASP A 231 11.02 -17.59 8.03
N ASP A 232 11.70 -16.93 8.96
CA ASP A 232 12.44 -15.68 8.71
C ASP A 232 13.52 -15.81 7.62
N ASP A 233 14.20 -16.97 7.51
CA ASP A 233 15.19 -17.16 6.45
C ASP A 233 14.52 -17.28 5.08
N PHE A 234 13.33 -17.87 5.00
CA PHE A 234 12.53 -17.90 3.77
C PHE A 234 11.99 -16.51 3.42
N VAL A 235 11.53 -15.71 4.40
CA VAL A 235 11.14 -14.31 4.17
C VAL A 235 12.33 -13.52 3.61
N ARG A 236 13.48 -13.57 4.28
CA ARG A 236 14.72 -12.90 3.83
C ARG A 236 15.13 -13.36 2.43
N ALA A 237 15.09 -14.66 2.14
CA ALA A 237 15.48 -15.20 0.84
C ALA A 237 14.52 -14.79 -0.29
N GLY A 238 13.21 -14.70 -0.03
CA GLY A 238 12.23 -14.24 -1.02
C GLY A 238 12.37 -12.75 -1.34
N VAL A 239 12.52 -11.91 -0.31
CA VAL A 239 12.77 -10.47 -0.48
C VAL A 239 14.10 -10.22 -1.21
N GLU A 240 15.15 -10.97 -0.86
CA GLU A 240 16.45 -10.93 -1.54
C GLU A 240 16.36 -11.34 -3.01
N ALA A 241 15.65 -12.43 -3.30
CA ALA A 241 15.43 -12.94 -4.66
C ALA A 241 14.71 -11.90 -5.52
N TYR A 242 13.61 -11.34 -5.02
CA TYR A 242 12.83 -10.34 -5.76
C TYR A 242 13.64 -9.04 -5.98
N ASN A 243 14.33 -8.53 -4.96
CA ASN A 243 15.16 -7.33 -5.10
C ASN A 243 16.34 -7.55 -6.07
N SER A 244 16.87 -8.76 -6.15
CA SER A 244 17.94 -9.11 -7.10
C SER A 244 17.40 -9.21 -8.52
N PHE A 245 16.30 -9.94 -8.74
CA PHE A 245 15.57 -9.97 -10.02
C PHE A 245 15.25 -8.55 -10.54
N LEU A 246 14.65 -7.71 -9.67
CA LEU A 246 14.21 -6.37 -10.05
C LEU A 246 15.39 -5.51 -10.51
N ARG A 247 16.54 -5.55 -9.81
CA ARG A 247 17.74 -4.78 -10.16
C ARG A 247 18.48 -5.36 -11.38
N GLU A 248 18.76 -6.65 -11.35
CA GLU A 248 19.74 -7.29 -12.23
C GLU A 248 19.13 -7.84 -13.52
N GLU A 249 17.82 -8.00 -13.58
CA GLU A 249 17.11 -8.49 -14.77
C GLU A 249 16.09 -7.46 -15.28
N PHE A 250 15.11 -7.07 -14.47
CA PHE A 250 13.99 -6.24 -14.96
C PHE A 250 14.41 -4.79 -15.21
N CYS A 251 15.10 -4.14 -14.27
CA CYS A 251 15.54 -2.74 -14.43
C CYS A 251 16.89 -2.61 -15.16
N ALA A 252 17.64 -3.71 -15.34
CA ALA A 252 18.96 -3.71 -15.94
C ALA A 252 19.05 -3.15 -17.40
N PRO A 253 18.04 -3.27 -18.28
CA PRO A 253 18.08 -2.73 -19.64
C PRO A 253 18.27 -1.21 -19.69
N ASP A 254 17.61 -0.46 -18.79
CA ASP A 254 17.84 0.97 -18.57
C ASP A 254 17.44 1.36 -17.14
N PRO A 255 18.37 1.32 -16.16
CA PRO A 255 18.10 1.69 -14.78
C PRO A 255 17.96 3.21 -14.57
N SER A 256 17.94 4.01 -15.65
CA SER A 256 17.57 5.42 -15.61
C SER A 256 16.10 5.66 -15.99
N ARG A 257 15.44 4.69 -16.63
CA ARG A 257 14.00 4.73 -16.96
C ARG A 257 13.20 3.72 -16.15
N LEU A 258 13.79 2.59 -15.80
CA LEU A 258 13.19 1.53 -14.98
C LEU A 258 13.72 1.63 -13.55
N ILE A 259 12.95 2.23 -12.65
CA ILE A 259 13.38 2.58 -11.29
C ILE A 259 12.78 1.58 -10.29
N GLY A 260 13.52 0.55 -9.93
CA GLY A 260 13.04 -0.44 -8.97
C GLY A 260 12.80 0.15 -7.56
N ALA A 261 11.74 -0.32 -6.88
CA ALA A 261 11.51 -0.12 -5.46
C ALA A 261 11.95 -1.36 -4.67
N ALA A 262 13.01 -1.24 -3.86
CA ALA A 262 13.53 -2.37 -3.10
C ALA A 262 12.67 -2.69 -1.87
N TRP A 263 12.20 -3.93 -1.73
CA TRP A 263 11.39 -4.35 -0.60
C TRP A 263 12.21 -4.61 0.65
N MET A 264 11.69 -4.17 1.80
CA MET A 264 12.27 -4.48 3.10
C MET A 264 11.61 -5.73 3.72
N PRO A 265 12.37 -6.62 4.38
CA PRO A 265 11.79 -7.69 5.19
C PRO A 265 11.21 -7.11 6.49
N SER A 266 10.27 -7.83 7.09
CA SER A 266 9.73 -7.55 8.43
C SER A 266 10.08 -8.68 9.41
N THR A 267 11.33 -9.15 9.36
CA THR A 267 11.90 -10.21 10.21
C THR A 267 12.62 -9.67 11.44
N GLY A 268 12.59 -8.35 11.64
CA GLY A 268 13.24 -7.65 12.74
C GLY A 268 13.93 -6.37 12.28
N ILE A 269 14.14 -5.44 13.21
CA ILE A 269 14.60 -4.09 12.90
C ILE A 269 16.00 -4.06 12.26
N ASP A 270 16.90 -4.93 12.72
CA ASP A 270 18.28 -5.05 12.20
C ASP A 270 18.30 -5.53 10.75
N ASP A 271 17.41 -6.46 10.39
CA ASP A 271 17.25 -6.92 9.01
C ASP A 271 16.71 -5.81 8.10
N ALA A 272 15.68 -5.08 8.56
CA ALA A 272 15.11 -3.98 7.80
C ALA A 272 16.16 -2.87 7.55
N ILE A 273 16.95 -2.49 8.56
CA ILE A 273 18.05 -1.52 8.43
C ILE A 273 19.16 -2.04 7.51
N ARG A 274 19.52 -3.32 7.61
CA ARG A 274 20.53 -3.95 6.75
C ARG A 274 20.10 -3.98 5.28
N PHE A 275 18.84 -4.33 5.00
CA PHE A 275 18.28 -4.29 3.65
C PHE A 275 18.18 -2.84 3.11
N LEU A 276 17.79 -1.87 3.93
CA LEU A 276 17.73 -0.45 3.56
C LEU A 276 19.11 0.10 3.15
N ARG A 277 20.13 -0.11 3.98
CA ARG A 277 21.50 0.34 3.70
C ARG A 277 22.05 -0.34 2.43
N ARG A 278 21.84 -1.65 2.28
CA ARG A 278 22.24 -2.37 1.07
C ARG A 278 21.48 -1.93 -0.18
N ALA A 279 20.21 -1.57 -0.09
CA ALA A 279 19.45 -1.03 -1.21
C ALA A 279 20.07 0.29 -1.70
N LYS A 280 20.49 1.18 -0.78
CA LYS A 280 21.23 2.40 -1.12
C LYS A 280 22.57 2.09 -1.81
N GLU A 281 23.36 1.14 -1.29
CA GLU A 281 24.64 0.73 -1.89
C GLU A 281 24.51 0.15 -3.30
N GLN A 282 23.40 -0.54 -3.54
CA GLN A 282 22.98 -1.13 -4.82
C GLN A 282 22.35 -0.11 -5.79
N GLY A 283 22.20 1.15 -5.39
CA GLY A 283 21.75 2.25 -6.25
C GLY A 283 20.23 2.39 -6.38
N PHE A 284 19.43 1.70 -5.56
CA PHE A 284 17.98 1.92 -5.51
C PHE A 284 17.65 3.35 -5.08
N GLN A 285 16.58 3.91 -5.66
CA GLN A 285 16.13 5.29 -5.42
C GLN A 285 14.92 5.39 -4.47
N THR A 286 14.30 4.26 -4.12
CA THR A 286 13.26 4.14 -3.10
C THR A 286 13.25 2.74 -2.49
N VAL A 287 12.65 2.59 -1.31
CA VAL A 287 12.34 1.29 -0.69
C VAL A 287 10.84 1.14 -0.46
N ALA A 288 10.33 -0.09 -0.43
CA ALA A 288 8.93 -0.39 -0.21
C ALA A 288 8.72 -1.23 1.07
N ILE A 289 7.63 -0.92 1.80
CA ILE A 289 7.17 -1.71 2.95
C ILE A 289 5.66 -2.02 2.82
N SER A 290 5.26 -3.23 3.22
CA SER A 290 3.85 -3.62 3.39
C SER A 290 3.58 -4.26 4.75
N ASN A 291 4.55 -4.15 5.65
CA ASN A 291 4.65 -4.68 7.00
C ASN A 291 5.48 -3.67 7.81
N TRP A 292 5.28 -3.58 9.14
CA TRP A 292 6.11 -2.70 9.97
C TRP A 292 7.55 -3.26 10.07
N PRO A 293 8.61 -2.42 9.94
CA PRO A 293 10.01 -2.86 9.95
C PRO A 293 10.42 -3.73 11.15
N SER A 294 9.88 -3.42 12.34
CA SER A 294 10.07 -4.21 13.57
C SER A 294 9.52 -5.64 13.51
N GLY A 295 8.65 -5.95 12.54
CA GLY A 295 7.84 -7.18 12.50
C GLY A 295 6.56 -7.12 13.35
N GLY A 296 6.30 -5.99 14.03
CA GLY A 296 5.15 -5.80 14.91
C GLY A 296 3.77 -5.82 14.21
N ASP A 297 2.72 -6.08 14.99
CA ASP A 297 1.33 -6.00 14.54
C ASP A 297 0.87 -4.55 14.26
N SER A 298 1.55 -3.56 14.85
CA SER A 298 1.27 -2.12 14.72
C SER A 298 2.56 -1.31 14.80
N LEU A 299 2.54 -0.11 14.22
CA LEU A 299 3.61 0.89 14.36
C LEU A 299 3.92 1.16 15.84
N SER A 300 5.20 1.23 16.19
CA SER A 300 5.66 1.45 17.55
C SER A 300 7.04 2.12 17.59
N GLU A 301 7.52 2.49 18.78
CA GLU A 301 8.90 2.97 18.99
C GLU A 301 9.97 1.90 18.61
N ALA A 302 9.59 0.62 18.47
CA ALA A 302 10.50 -0.40 17.95
C ALA A 302 10.82 -0.23 16.46
N ASP A 303 10.04 0.58 15.72
CA ASP A 303 10.30 0.94 14.33
C ASP A 303 11.19 2.19 14.19
N ASP A 304 11.38 2.97 15.26
CA ASP A 304 12.17 4.21 15.25
C ASP A 304 13.63 4.05 14.76
N PRO A 305 14.36 2.96 15.08
CA PRO A 305 15.70 2.75 14.53
C PRO A 305 15.71 2.62 13.00
N PHE A 306 14.64 2.12 12.39
CA PHE A 306 14.49 2.10 10.93
C PHE A 306 14.21 3.50 10.39
N TRP A 307 13.33 4.28 11.03
CA TRP A 307 13.06 5.66 10.61
C TRP A 307 14.30 6.57 10.74
N ALA A 308 15.11 6.36 11.78
CA ALA A 308 16.42 6.98 11.92
C ALA A 308 17.35 6.60 10.75
N ALA A 309 17.45 5.31 10.42
CA ALA A 309 18.24 4.86 9.27
C ALA A 309 17.71 5.38 7.92
N VAL A 310 16.39 5.59 7.76
CA VAL A 310 15.78 6.22 6.58
C VAL A 310 16.21 7.69 6.47
N SER A 311 16.23 8.43 7.57
CA SER A 311 16.78 9.81 7.63
C SER A 311 18.27 9.86 7.24
N GLU A 312 19.10 8.97 7.79
CA GLU A 312 20.53 8.85 7.43
C GLU A 312 20.73 8.57 5.94
N VAL A 313 20.00 7.59 5.40
CA VAL A 313 20.15 7.06 4.04
C VAL A 313 19.47 7.91 2.96
N ARG A 314 18.48 8.72 3.35
CA ARG A 314 17.73 9.68 2.52
C ARG A 314 17.02 9.07 1.30
N LEU A 315 16.57 7.82 1.43
CA LEU A 315 15.65 7.20 0.49
C LEU A 315 14.20 7.43 0.95
N PRO A 316 13.27 7.84 0.08
CA PRO A 316 11.85 7.81 0.41
C PRO A 316 11.39 6.37 0.64
N VAL A 317 10.33 6.22 1.43
CA VAL A 317 9.71 4.91 1.71
C VAL A 317 8.31 4.88 1.10
N CYS A 318 8.05 3.87 0.29
CA CYS A 318 6.77 3.62 -0.34
C CYS A 318 5.92 2.66 0.51
N ILE A 319 4.64 2.98 0.70
CA ILE A 319 3.63 2.10 1.30
C ILE A 319 2.59 1.82 0.22
N HIS A 320 2.53 0.57 -0.26
CA HIS A 320 1.66 0.19 -1.36
C HIS A 320 0.32 -0.36 -0.89
N ILE A 321 -0.78 0.33 -1.23
CA ILE A 321 -2.14 0.19 -0.67
C ILE A 321 -2.20 0.28 0.86
N THR A 322 -1.61 -0.65 1.61
CA THR A 322 -1.74 -0.68 3.08
C THR A 322 -0.66 -1.54 3.76
N ILE A 323 -0.47 -1.30 5.04
CA ILE A 323 0.33 -2.18 5.91
C ILE A 323 -0.57 -3.30 6.43
N ILE A 324 -0.16 -4.56 6.23
CA ILE A 324 -0.83 -5.74 6.77
C ILE A 324 0.21 -6.52 7.57
N SER A 325 -0.02 -6.71 8.88
CA SER A 325 0.96 -7.41 9.72
C SER A 325 1.16 -8.86 9.27
N ARG A 326 2.33 -9.42 9.59
CA ARG A 326 2.69 -10.80 9.28
C ARG A 326 1.66 -11.79 9.82
N ARG A 327 1.25 -11.59 11.08
CA ARG A 327 0.18 -12.32 11.75
C ARG A 327 -1.18 -12.16 11.06
N GLN A 328 -1.53 -10.95 10.63
CA GLN A 328 -2.77 -10.72 9.90
C GLN A 328 -2.79 -11.45 8.54
N ARG A 329 -1.66 -11.49 7.82
CA ARG A 329 -1.50 -12.29 6.60
C ARG A 329 -1.67 -13.80 6.88
N GLN A 330 -1.08 -14.30 7.97
CA GLN A 330 -1.24 -15.69 8.41
C GLN A 330 -2.70 -16.04 8.74
N LEU A 331 -3.39 -15.19 9.50
CA LEU A 331 -4.81 -15.36 9.83
C LEU A 331 -5.70 -15.33 8.57
N GLN A 332 -5.41 -14.45 7.60
CA GLN A 332 -6.09 -14.41 6.30
C GLN A 332 -5.92 -15.72 5.52
N ARG A 333 -4.69 -16.27 5.44
CA ARG A 333 -4.43 -17.58 4.80
C ARG A 333 -5.15 -18.72 5.50
N GLN A 334 -5.08 -18.78 6.83
CA GLN A 334 -5.78 -19.81 7.63
C GLN A 334 -7.30 -19.74 7.41
N ALA A 335 -7.88 -18.53 7.37
CA ALA A 335 -9.30 -18.34 7.09
C ALA A 335 -9.68 -18.75 5.66
N ALA A 336 -8.85 -18.45 4.66
CA ALA A 336 -9.05 -18.85 3.27
C ALA A 336 -8.98 -20.38 3.10
N MET A 337 -7.95 -21.03 3.66
CA MET A 337 -7.80 -22.49 3.66
C MET A 337 -8.99 -23.18 4.35
N ALA A 338 -9.47 -22.63 5.47
CA ALA A 338 -10.65 -23.13 6.16
C ALA A 338 -11.95 -22.92 5.36
N ALA A 339 -12.02 -21.91 4.50
CA ALA A 339 -13.13 -21.70 3.57
C ALA A 339 -13.11 -22.72 2.43
N ALA A 340 -11.98 -22.87 1.75
CA ALA A 340 -11.81 -23.86 0.69
C ALA A 340 -12.11 -25.29 1.15
N SER A 341 -11.71 -25.67 2.37
CA SER A 341 -12.01 -27.00 2.92
C SER A 341 -13.50 -27.27 3.17
N ARG A 342 -14.35 -26.23 3.18
CA ARG A 342 -15.82 -26.33 3.23
C ARG A 342 -16.48 -26.31 1.84
N GLY A 343 -15.70 -26.16 0.77
CA GLY A 343 -16.20 -25.95 -0.59
C GLY A 343 -16.53 -24.49 -0.92
N ASP A 344 -16.26 -23.55 0.00
CA ASP A 344 -16.32 -22.12 -0.28
C ASP A 344 -15.12 -21.73 -1.15
N ARG A 345 -15.26 -21.75 -2.49
CA ARG A 345 -14.19 -21.27 -3.40
C ARG A 345 -13.97 -19.76 -3.23
N GLY A 346 -12.78 -19.31 -3.61
CA GLY A 346 -12.26 -17.96 -3.41
C GLY A 346 -13.11 -16.80 -3.95
N ILE A 347 -12.63 -15.61 -3.62
CA ILE A 347 -13.30 -14.31 -3.79
C ILE A 347 -13.66 -14.00 -5.26
N TYR A 348 -12.89 -14.53 -6.22
CA TYR A 348 -13.09 -14.37 -7.65
C TYR A 348 -13.14 -15.74 -8.35
N GLY A 349 -14.06 -15.91 -9.31
CA GLY A 349 -14.17 -17.15 -10.12
C GLY A 349 -15.31 -18.10 -9.71
N GLY A 350 -16.17 -17.70 -8.78
CA GLY A 350 -17.41 -18.43 -8.49
C GLY A 350 -18.52 -18.12 -9.50
N THR A 351 -19.35 -19.11 -9.85
CA THR A 351 -20.62 -18.91 -10.59
C THR A 351 -21.64 -18.08 -9.80
N ALA A 352 -21.42 -17.89 -8.49
CA ALA A 352 -22.18 -16.98 -7.67
C ALA A 352 -21.77 -15.52 -7.96
N ALA A 353 -22.49 -14.84 -8.86
CA ALA A 353 -22.28 -13.41 -9.18
C ALA A 353 -22.17 -12.47 -7.95
N LYS A 354 -22.78 -12.86 -6.82
CA LYS A 354 -22.70 -12.15 -5.53
C LYS A 354 -21.33 -12.22 -4.85
N ALA A 355 -20.49 -13.22 -5.14
CA ALA A 355 -19.12 -13.33 -4.64
C ALA A 355 -18.22 -12.34 -5.38
N ASN A 356 -18.19 -12.42 -6.73
CA ASN A 356 -17.45 -11.50 -7.59
C ASN A 356 -17.88 -10.03 -7.35
N ALA A 357 -19.18 -9.75 -7.12
CA ALA A 357 -19.64 -8.41 -6.78
C ALA A 357 -19.10 -7.89 -5.43
N LYS A 358 -18.98 -8.75 -4.41
CA LYS A 358 -18.33 -8.40 -3.13
C LYS A 358 -16.83 -8.19 -3.30
N ALA A 359 -16.20 -8.96 -4.19
CA ALA A 359 -14.79 -8.85 -4.51
C ALA A 359 -14.45 -7.48 -5.11
N VAL A 360 -15.15 -7.11 -6.17
CA VAL A 360 -15.01 -5.81 -6.85
C VAL A 360 -15.36 -4.66 -5.91
N ALA A 361 -16.43 -4.78 -5.11
CA ALA A 361 -16.73 -3.78 -4.06
C ALA A 361 -15.61 -3.69 -2.99
N GLY A 362 -14.93 -4.81 -2.71
CA GLY A 362 -13.80 -4.89 -1.79
C GLY A 362 -12.54 -4.18 -2.28
N LEU A 363 -12.34 -4.00 -3.59
CA LEU A 363 -11.24 -3.17 -4.13
C LEU A 363 -11.35 -1.72 -3.63
N GLY A 364 -12.56 -1.20 -3.44
CA GLY A 364 -12.80 0.11 -2.83
C GLY A 364 -12.40 0.24 -1.35
N SER A 365 -11.95 -0.85 -0.69
CA SER A 365 -11.55 -0.79 0.72
C SER A 365 -10.27 0.03 0.95
N VAL A 366 -9.39 0.17 -0.05
CA VAL A 366 -8.16 0.98 0.01
C VAL A 366 -8.43 2.40 0.55
N PHE A 367 -9.50 3.05 0.07
CA PHE A 367 -9.91 4.39 0.47
C PHE A 367 -10.42 4.50 1.92
N SER A 368 -10.60 3.38 2.61
CA SER A 368 -10.96 3.31 4.04
C SER A 368 -9.83 2.77 4.93
N THR A 369 -8.87 2.03 4.38
CA THR A 369 -7.71 1.52 5.13
C THR A 369 -6.52 2.48 5.11
N VAL A 370 -6.20 3.08 3.95
CA VAL A 370 -5.10 4.06 3.82
C VAL A 370 -5.18 5.21 4.83
N PRO A 371 -6.36 5.86 5.06
CA PRO A 371 -6.46 6.96 6.01
C PRO A 371 -6.04 6.57 7.43
N ASN A 372 -6.21 5.30 7.80
CA ASN A 372 -5.78 4.80 9.11
C ASN A 372 -4.25 4.74 9.22
N THR A 373 -3.55 4.21 8.21
CA THR A 373 -2.08 4.17 8.17
C THR A 373 -1.47 5.56 8.19
N VAL A 374 -1.98 6.48 7.36
CA VAL A 374 -1.54 7.89 7.33
C VAL A 374 -1.76 8.55 8.70
N GLY A 375 -2.96 8.37 9.28
CA GLY A 375 -3.27 8.87 10.62
C GLY A 375 -2.34 8.32 11.70
N GLN A 376 -2.06 7.01 11.70
CA GLN A 376 -1.14 6.40 12.67
C GLN A 376 0.27 7.00 12.59
N MET A 377 0.86 7.11 11.39
CA MET A 377 2.22 7.66 11.26
C MET A 377 2.31 9.11 11.74
N ILE A 378 1.30 9.93 11.45
CA ILE A 378 1.26 11.32 11.92
C ILE A 378 1.02 11.39 13.44
N PHE A 379 -0.06 10.81 13.96
CA PHE A 379 -0.44 10.94 15.37
C PHE A 379 0.52 10.26 16.36
N THR A 380 1.28 9.24 15.94
CA THR A 380 2.35 8.65 16.77
C THR A 380 3.64 9.46 16.77
N GLY A 381 3.70 10.59 16.05
CA GLY A 381 4.83 11.52 16.06
C GLY A 381 6.08 11.01 15.34
N VAL A 382 5.97 10.04 14.43
CA VAL A 382 7.12 9.58 13.62
C VAL A 382 7.76 10.77 12.89
N PHE A 383 6.95 11.63 12.28
CA PHE A 383 7.44 12.83 11.61
C PHE A 383 7.89 13.95 12.56
N GLU A 384 7.51 13.92 13.84
CA GLU A 384 8.06 14.83 14.85
C GLU A 384 9.51 14.44 15.19
N ARG A 385 9.76 13.13 15.34
CA ARG A 385 11.09 12.57 15.63
C ARG A 385 12.01 12.56 14.41
N PHE A 386 11.46 12.32 13.22
CA PHE A 386 12.18 12.17 11.96
C PHE A 386 11.62 13.14 10.90
N PRO A 387 11.94 14.45 10.98
CA PRO A 387 11.27 15.48 10.19
C PRO A 387 11.66 15.50 8.70
N ASP A 388 12.69 14.78 8.29
CA ASP A 388 13.27 14.75 6.94
C ASP A 388 12.95 13.47 6.14
N ILE A 389 12.30 12.47 6.73
CA ILE A 389 11.84 11.29 5.99
C ILE A 389 10.64 11.64 5.10
N HIS A 390 10.53 10.97 3.95
CA HIS A 390 9.41 11.14 3.03
C HIS A 390 8.71 9.80 2.78
N ILE A 391 7.38 9.79 2.92
CA ILE A 391 6.53 8.61 2.71
C ILE A 391 5.66 8.82 1.47
N ALA A 392 5.78 7.94 0.49
CA ALA A 392 4.88 7.89 -0.66
C ALA A 392 3.84 6.79 -0.45
N ILE A 393 2.56 7.16 -0.39
CA ILE A 393 1.45 6.20 -0.42
C ILE A 393 1.14 5.86 -1.87
N ILE A 394 1.14 4.58 -2.20
CA ILE A 394 1.05 4.08 -3.57
C ILE A 394 -0.31 3.39 -3.79
N GLU A 395 -0.90 3.60 -4.95
CA GLU A 395 -2.23 3.11 -5.41
C GLU A 395 -3.42 3.55 -4.52
N SER A 396 -3.33 4.72 -3.85
CA SER A 396 -4.38 5.18 -2.92
C SER A 396 -5.39 6.17 -3.47
N GLY A 397 -5.15 6.73 -4.66
CA GLY A 397 -5.83 7.95 -5.11
C GLY A 397 -5.57 9.15 -4.18
N VAL A 398 -6.15 10.31 -4.52
CA VAL A 398 -5.88 11.57 -3.81
C VAL A 398 -7.13 12.39 -3.44
N GLY A 399 -8.28 12.14 -4.07
CA GLY A 399 -9.52 12.92 -3.88
C GLY A 399 -10.12 12.86 -2.47
N TRP A 400 -9.77 11.86 -1.67
CA TRP A 400 -10.21 11.69 -0.28
C TRP A 400 -9.38 12.54 0.72
N ILE A 401 -8.15 12.90 0.35
CA ILE A 401 -7.16 13.51 1.25
C ILE A 401 -7.65 14.83 1.85
N PRO A 402 -8.24 15.80 1.11
CA PRO A 402 -8.63 17.09 1.69
C PRO A 402 -9.66 16.96 2.82
N HIS A 403 -10.64 16.07 2.66
CA HIS A 403 -11.63 15.80 3.70
C HIS A 403 -10.99 15.07 4.90
N PHE A 404 -10.11 14.11 4.65
CA PHE A 404 -9.39 13.43 5.72
C PHE A 404 -8.55 14.40 6.55
N LEU A 405 -7.75 15.28 5.92
CA LEU A 405 -6.92 16.28 6.58
C LEU A 405 -7.76 17.23 7.46
N GLU A 406 -8.87 17.75 6.93
CA GLU A 406 -9.84 18.55 7.69
C GLU A 406 -10.32 17.83 8.96
N GLN A 407 -10.71 16.56 8.82
CA GLN A 407 -11.24 15.78 9.93
C GLN A 407 -10.16 15.44 10.97
N ILE A 408 -8.94 15.08 10.57
CA ILE A 408 -7.87 14.77 11.55
C ILE A 408 -7.34 16.02 12.24
N ASP A 409 -7.32 17.18 11.58
CA ASP A 409 -7.00 18.46 12.23
C ASP A 409 -8.04 18.81 13.30
N ASP A 410 -9.34 18.68 12.99
CA ASP A 410 -10.41 18.83 13.99
C ASP A 410 -10.22 17.88 15.19
N ARG A 411 -9.86 16.61 14.94
CA ARG A 411 -9.57 15.65 16.01
C ARG A 411 -8.32 16.03 16.81
N TYR A 412 -7.28 16.58 16.19
CA TYR A 412 -6.13 17.09 16.93
C TYR A 412 -6.54 18.23 17.86
N TRP A 413 -7.19 19.28 17.34
CA TRP A 413 -7.56 20.45 18.16
C TRP A 413 -8.50 20.11 19.31
N ARG A 414 -9.46 19.19 19.12
CA ARG A 414 -10.41 18.77 20.17
C ARG A 414 -9.80 17.86 21.23
N ASN A 415 -8.76 17.10 20.89
CA ASN A 415 -8.27 16.02 21.77
C ASN A 415 -6.86 16.24 22.33
N ARG A 416 -6.05 17.16 21.77
CA ARG A 416 -4.66 17.40 22.20
C ARG A 416 -4.49 17.78 23.68
N SER A 417 -5.50 18.36 24.31
CA SER A 417 -5.45 18.78 25.72
C SER A 417 -5.55 17.62 26.72
N TRP A 418 -5.98 16.44 26.29
CA TRP A 418 -6.16 15.26 27.15
C TRP A 418 -5.57 13.97 26.57
N GLY A 419 -5.41 13.89 25.24
CA GLY A 419 -4.96 12.69 24.53
C GLY A 419 -3.45 12.43 24.55
N ASN A 420 -2.65 13.28 25.20
CA ASN A 420 -1.19 13.18 25.27
C ASN A 420 -0.53 12.95 23.90
N ILE A 421 -0.95 13.73 22.90
CA ILE A 421 -0.58 13.52 21.49
C ILE A 421 0.85 14.04 21.27
N PRO A 422 1.81 13.22 20.79
CA PRO A 422 3.23 13.57 20.64
C PRO A 422 3.54 14.37 19.36
N ILE A 423 2.69 15.35 19.00
CA ILE A 423 2.90 16.27 17.86
C ILE A 423 2.58 17.72 18.24
N THR A 424 3.41 18.64 17.76
CA THR A 424 3.32 20.08 18.08
C THR A 424 2.46 20.86 17.09
N GLU A 425 2.45 20.45 15.83
CA GLU A 425 1.68 21.06 14.73
C GLU A 425 0.38 20.29 14.44
N PRO A 426 -0.61 20.86 13.71
CA PRO A 426 -1.77 20.11 13.25
C PRO A 426 -1.36 18.99 12.26
N PRO A 427 -2.03 17.83 12.24
CA PRO A 427 -1.71 16.71 11.36
C PRO A 427 -1.49 17.06 9.88
N SER A 428 -2.24 18.01 9.31
CA SER A 428 -2.06 18.47 7.93
C SER A 428 -0.67 19.06 7.64
N PHE A 429 0.00 19.66 8.62
CA PHE A 429 1.39 20.13 8.48
C PHE A 429 2.34 18.99 8.10
N TYR A 430 2.20 17.84 8.77
CA TYR A 430 3.04 16.66 8.53
C TYR A 430 2.73 16.00 7.18
N TRP A 431 1.46 16.01 6.76
CA TRP A 431 1.10 15.59 5.40
C TRP A 431 1.85 16.42 4.35
N TYR A 432 1.73 17.75 4.39
CA TYR A 432 2.35 18.62 3.39
C TYR A 432 3.88 18.55 3.40
N ARG A 433 4.50 18.30 4.57
CA ARG A 433 5.96 18.25 4.75
C ARG A 433 6.59 16.89 4.43
N ASN A 434 5.94 15.78 4.81
CA ASN A 434 6.57 14.45 4.84
C ASN A 434 5.89 13.40 3.96
N MET A 435 4.77 13.71 3.29
CA MET A 435 3.98 12.69 2.60
C MET A 435 3.62 13.06 1.16
N SER A 436 3.37 12.05 0.34
CA SER A 436 2.75 12.17 -0.98
C SER A 436 1.88 10.95 -1.27
N ALA A 437 0.97 11.05 -2.24
CA ALA A 437 0.17 9.93 -2.70
C ALA A 437 0.12 9.84 -4.24
N THR A 438 0.07 8.61 -4.76
CA THR A 438 -0.12 8.35 -6.20
C THR A 438 -1.60 8.27 -6.59
N PHE A 439 -1.89 8.53 -7.87
CA PHE A 439 -3.19 8.34 -8.48
C PHE A 439 -3.05 8.04 -9.98
N ILE A 440 -3.94 7.21 -10.49
CA ILE A 440 -4.02 6.84 -11.92
C ILE A 440 -5.00 7.81 -12.61
N THR A 441 -6.29 7.62 -12.35
CA THR A 441 -7.39 8.52 -12.75
C THR A 441 -8.13 9.03 -11.52
N ASP A 442 -8.04 10.33 -11.21
CA ASP A 442 -8.76 10.93 -10.09
C ASP A 442 -9.24 12.37 -10.38
N PRO A 443 -10.35 12.54 -11.10
CA PRO A 443 -10.94 13.85 -11.38
C PRO A 443 -11.41 14.61 -10.13
N ASN A 444 -11.61 13.94 -8.99
CA ASN A 444 -11.90 14.60 -7.72
C ASN A 444 -10.62 15.17 -7.11
N GLY A 445 -9.55 14.37 -7.09
CA GLY A 445 -8.20 14.77 -6.73
C GLY A 445 -7.72 15.98 -7.51
N ILE A 446 -7.84 15.97 -8.84
CA ILE A 446 -7.36 17.07 -9.69
C ILE A 446 -8.16 18.37 -9.51
N ARG A 447 -9.48 18.28 -9.31
CA ARG A 447 -10.30 19.46 -8.95
C ARG A 447 -9.90 20.03 -7.59
N ASN A 448 -9.56 19.17 -6.63
CA ASN A 448 -9.18 19.55 -5.27
C ASN A 448 -7.65 19.66 -5.04
N ARG A 449 -6.83 19.60 -6.09
CA ARG A 449 -5.36 19.43 -6.01
C ARG A 449 -4.63 20.42 -5.10
N GLN A 450 -5.15 21.65 -4.98
CA GLN A 450 -4.57 22.68 -4.12
C GLN A 450 -4.77 22.36 -2.62
N SER A 451 -5.85 21.67 -2.27
CA SER A 451 -6.13 21.16 -0.91
C SER A 451 -5.58 19.76 -0.65
N VAL A 452 -5.18 19.03 -1.70
CA VAL A 452 -4.31 17.84 -1.56
C VAL A 452 -2.86 18.28 -1.31
N GLY A 453 -2.47 19.40 -1.89
CA GLY A 453 -1.09 19.85 -2.02
C GLY A 453 -0.52 19.40 -3.37
N VAL A 454 -0.36 20.34 -4.31
CA VAL A 454 0.17 20.07 -5.66
C VAL A 454 1.56 19.41 -5.59
N ALA A 455 2.36 19.73 -4.58
CA ALA A 455 3.69 19.14 -4.33
C ALA A 455 3.64 17.73 -3.67
N ASN A 456 2.47 17.25 -3.28
CA ASN A 456 2.23 16.00 -2.57
C ASN A 456 1.52 14.96 -3.47
N MET A 457 1.30 15.30 -4.75
CA MET A 457 0.64 14.45 -5.74
C MET A 457 1.65 13.84 -6.70
N LEU A 458 1.45 12.56 -7.04
CA LEU A 458 2.25 11.82 -7.99
C LEU A 458 1.31 11.14 -8.99
N TRP A 459 1.47 11.35 -10.29
CA TRP A 459 0.74 10.57 -11.29
C TRP A 459 1.35 9.18 -11.48
N SER A 460 0.54 8.20 -11.90
CA SER A 460 1.01 6.85 -12.23
C SER A 460 0.21 6.13 -13.31
N THR A 461 0.84 5.11 -13.89
CA THR A 461 0.27 4.18 -14.89
C THR A 461 -0.46 3.00 -14.26
N ASP A 462 0.03 2.46 -13.14
CA ASP A 462 -0.40 1.15 -12.59
C ASP A 462 -0.28 0.00 -13.62
N TYR A 463 0.62 0.15 -14.59
CA TYR A 463 0.87 -0.89 -15.60
C TYR A 463 1.46 -2.14 -14.92
N PRO A 464 0.97 -3.39 -15.15
CA PRO A 464 -0.02 -3.84 -16.12
C PRO A 464 -1.40 -4.17 -15.53
N HIS A 465 -1.74 -3.63 -14.36
CA HIS A 465 -3.00 -3.91 -13.69
C HIS A 465 -4.19 -3.33 -14.46
N HIS A 466 -5.36 -3.92 -14.26
CA HIS A 466 -6.65 -3.47 -14.82
C HIS A 466 -7.02 -1.99 -14.59
N GLY A 467 -6.31 -1.24 -13.74
CA GLY A 467 -6.45 0.21 -13.60
C GLY A 467 -5.74 1.04 -14.68
N ASN A 468 -4.80 0.44 -15.42
CA ASN A 468 -3.96 1.13 -16.40
C ASN A 468 -4.70 1.54 -17.69
N ASP A 469 -4.26 2.63 -18.30
CA ASP A 469 -4.81 3.21 -19.55
C ASP A 469 -3.90 2.98 -20.79
N TRP A 470 -2.88 2.12 -20.72
CA TRP A 470 -1.91 1.94 -21.82
C TRP A 470 -2.60 1.54 -23.15
N PRO A 471 -2.25 2.12 -24.32
CA PRO A 471 -1.18 3.09 -24.59
C PRO A 471 -1.68 4.55 -24.64
N TYR A 472 -2.67 4.90 -23.81
CA TYR A 472 -3.36 6.19 -23.83
C TYR A 472 -3.02 7.10 -22.64
N SER A 473 -1.96 6.82 -21.86
CA SER A 473 -1.63 7.59 -20.65
C SER A 473 -1.53 9.09 -20.91
N ARG A 474 -0.85 9.50 -21.99
CA ARG A 474 -0.81 10.92 -22.41
C ARG A 474 -2.19 11.51 -22.69
N LYS A 475 -3.12 10.74 -23.25
CA LYS A 475 -4.50 11.19 -23.49
C LYS A 475 -5.26 11.32 -22.16
N THR A 476 -5.19 10.32 -21.29
CA THR A 476 -5.80 10.37 -19.95
C THR A 476 -5.30 11.58 -19.15
N ILE A 477 -3.97 11.81 -19.11
CA ILE A 477 -3.38 12.99 -18.47
C ILE A 477 -3.96 14.28 -19.07
N ASN A 478 -3.99 14.40 -20.40
CA ASN A 478 -4.51 15.60 -21.07
C ASN A 478 -5.97 15.87 -20.73
N ASP A 479 -6.84 14.87 -20.82
CA ASP A 479 -8.28 15.00 -20.58
C ASP A 479 -8.59 15.28 -19.10
N MET A 480 -7.87 14.61 -18.19
CA MET A 480 -8.04 14.77 -16.74
C MET A 480 -7.52 16.13 -16.23
N MET A 481 -6.50 16.70 -16.89
CA MET A 481 -5.84 17.95 -16.46
C MET A 481 -6.26 19.19 -17.29
N ILE A 482 -7.41 19.14 -17.99
CA ILE A 482 -7.98 20.32 -18.67
C ILE A 482 -8.16 21.47 -17.66
N GLY A 483 -7.57 22.63 -17.95
CA GLY A 483 -7.63 23.82 -17.10
C GLY A 483 -6.70 23.81 -15.88
N VAL A 484 -5.90 22.75 -15.67
CA VAL A 484 -4.79 22.78 -14.71
C VAL A 484 -3.67 23.67 -15.27
N ARG A 485 -3.03 24.47 -14.42
CA ARG A 485 -1.92 25.33 -14.85
C ARG A 485 -0.73 24.47 -15.28
N ALA A 486 0.04 24.93 -16.27
CA ALA A 486 1.17 24.17 -16.81
C ALA A 486 2.25 23.85 -15.75
N ASP A 487 2.49 24.76 -14.80
CA ASP A 487 3.43 24.56 -13.68
C ASP A 487 2.91 23.54 -12.65
N GLU A 488 1.63 23.60 -12.28
CA GLU A 488 1.00 22.59 -11.42
C GLU A 488 0.98 21.21 -12.10
N ARG A 489 0.67 21.16 -13.40
CA ARG A 489 0.64 19.93 -14.20
C ARG A 489 2.02 19.26 -14.25
N GLU A 490 3.08 20.02 -14.57
CA GLU A 490 4.46 19.51 -14.65
C GLU A 490 4.89 18.87 -13.32
N LEU A 491 4.60 19.52 -12.19
CA LEU A 491 4.89 18.97 -10.87
C LEU A 491 4.17 17.64 -10.63
N ILE A 492 2.88 17.55 -10.97
CA ILE A 492 2.07 16.35 -10.73
C ILE A 492 2.52 15.17 -11.61
N VAL A 493 2.86 15.40 -12.88
CA VAL A 493 3.19 14.32 -13.83
C VAL A 493 4.67 13.93 -13.86
N ALA A 494 5.58 14.77 -13.37
CA ALA A 494 7.00 14.43 -13.30
C ALA A 494 7.77 15.13 -12.16
N GLY A 495 7.59 16.44 -11.97
CA GLY A 495 8.47 17.23 -11.09
C GLY A 495 8.51 16.76 -9.63
N ASN A 496 7.39 16.29 -9.09
CA ASN A 496 7.34 15.69 -7.75
C ASN A 496 8.05 14.35 -7.67
N ALA A 497 7.89 13.49 -8.69
CA ALA A 497 8.59 12.21 -8.75
C ALA A 497 10.11 12.41 -8.89
N ARG A 498 10.54 13.33 -9.77
CA ARG A 498 11.97 13.71 -9.91
C ARG A 498 12.56 14.18 -8.59
N ARG A 499 11.84 15.03 -7.83
CA ARG A 499 12.25 15.55 -6.52
C ARG A 499 12.29 14.49 -5.42
N ILE A 500 11.23 13.68 -5.29
CA ILE A 500 11.07 12.71 -4.19
C ILE A 500 12.04 11.54 -4.38
N TYR A 501 12.12 10.98 -5.59
CA TYR A 501 12.99 9.85 -5.92
C TYR A 501 14.40 10.25 -6.38
N ARG A 502 14.71 11.56 -6.41
CA ARG A 502 16.03 12.14 -6.77
C ARG A 502 16.52 11.69 -8.17
N LEU A 503 15.63 11.67 -9.15
CA LEU A 503 15.89 11.07 -10.48
C LEU A 503 16.91 11.86 -11.32
N GLU A 504 17.12 13.13 -10.99
CA GLU A 504 18.11 14.00 -11.63
C GLU A 504 19.55 13.60 -11.28
N ASP A 505 19.78 12.97 -10.11
CA ASP A 505 21.09 12.46 -9.69
C ASP A 505 21.46 11.12 -10.37
N GLY A 506 20.49 10.42 -10.98
CA GLY A 506 20.63 9.05 -11.48
C GLY A 506 20.85 7.99 -10.39
N PRO A 507 21.07 6.71 -10.76
CA PRO A 507 21.38 5.65 -9.81
C PRO A 507 22.77 5.86 -9.19
N GLN A 508 22.80 6.23 -7.91
CA GLN A 508 24.04 6.52 -7.16
C GLN A 508 24.77 5.24 -6.74
N LEU A 509 25.38 4.54 -7.69
CA LEU A 509 26.16 3.32 -7.44
C LEU A 509 27.48 3.61 -6.73
N THR A 510 27.74 2.86 -5.65
CA THR A 510 29.04 2.83 -4.95
C THR A 510 30.14 2.21 -5.83
N ALA A 511 31.41 2.45 -5.50
CA ALA A 511 32.53 1.89 -6.27
C ALA A 511 32.51 0.34 -6.32
N ALA A 512 32.01 -0.31 -5.26
CA ALA A 512 31.88 -1.76 -5.20
C ALA A 512 30.79 -2.29 -6.16
N SER A 513 29.60 -1.68 -6.20
CA SER A 513 28.52 -2.13 -7.08
C SER A 513 28.80 -1.87 -8.56
N ARG A 514 29.56 -0.82 -8.90
CA ARG A 514 30.06 -0.59 -10.28
C ARG A 514 30.96 -1.73 -10.78
N ASN A 515 31.78 -2.32 -9.92
CA ASN A 515 32.64 -3.45 -10.29
C ASN A 515 31.82 -4.74 -10.49
N GLY A 516 30.81 -4.97 -9.64
CA GLY A 516 29.85 -6.08 -9.81
C GLY A 516 29.09 -6.02 -11.14
N GLN A 517 28.53 -4.85 -11.50
CA GLN A 517 27.86 -4.67 -12.80
C GLN A 517 28.80 -4.89 -13.99
N ARG A 518 30.05 -4.39 -13.92
CA ARG A 518 31.05 -4.64 -14.98
C ARG A 518 31.38 -6.12 -15.15
N ALA A 519 31.44 -6.88 -14.06
CA ALA A 519 31.65 -8.32 -14.12
C ALA A 519 30.44 -9.07 -14.71
N GLY A 520 29.21 -8.76 -14.29
CA GLY A 520 27.99 -9.37 -14.83
C GLY A 520 27.75 -9.06 -16.31
N ALA A 521 28.01 -7.82 -16.73
CA ALA A 521 27.95 -7.42 -18.14
C ALA A 521 29.05 -8.08 -19.00
N ALA A 522 30.20 -8.44 -18.42
CA ALA A 522 31.24 -9.19 -19.11
C ALA A 522 30.90 -10.69 -19.22
N ALA A 523 30.31 -11.29 -18.19
CA ALA A 523 29.86 -12.68 -18.19
C ALA A 523 28.79 -12.93 -19.27
N THR A 524 27.69 -12.18 -19.23
CA THR A 524 26.59 -12.27 -20.22
C THR A 524 27.05 -12.02 -21.67
N LYS A 525 28.03 -11.13 -21.88
CA LYS A 525 28.63 -10.89 -23.21
C LYS A 525 29.55 -12.02 -23.67
N THR A 526 30.13 -12.78 -22.73
CA THR A 526 30.92 -13.98 -23.02
C THR A 526 30.01 -15.17 -23.35
N GLU A 527 28.94 -15.37 -22.58
CA GLU A 527 27.94 -16.42 -22.84
C GLU A 527 27.26 -16.23 -24.20
N ARG A 528 26.88 -14.99 -24.56
CA ARG A 528 26.36 -14.70 -25.92
C ARG A 528 27.37 -14.98 -27.04
N LYS A 529 28.68 -14.82 -26.79
CA LYS A 529 29.71 -15.20 -27.77
C LYS A 529 29.88 -16.72 -27.88
N VAL A 530 29.77 -17.46 -26.77
CA VAL A 530 29.82 -18.93 -26.79
C VAL A 530 28.62 -19.51 -27.52
N ALA A 531 27.40 -18.99 -27.28
CA ALA A 531 26.18 -19.43 -27.97
C ALA A 531 26.20 -19.15 -29.49
N ALA A 532 26.82 -18.05 -29.92
CA ALA A 532 27.01 -17.72 -31.33
C ALA A 532 28.12 -18.55 -32.01
N ALA A 533 29.00 -19.19 -31.24
CA ALA A 533 30.08 -20.03 -31.76
C ALA A 533 29.69 -21.52 -31.88
N THR A 534 28.60 -21.95 -31.22
CA THR A 534 28.02 -23.30 -31.36
C THR A 534 26.88 -23.40 -32.38
N THR A 535 26.62 -22.32 -33.14
CA THR A 535 25.57 -22.23 -34.16
C THR A 535 26.09 -21.81 -35.55
N ALA A 536 27.40 -21.98 -35.78
CA ALA A 536 28.10 -21.69 -37.05
C ALA A 536 28.87 -22.92 -37.55
#